data_AF-A0A847DW80-F1
#
_entry.id   AF-A0A847DW80-F1
#
_cell.length_a   1.000
_cell.length_b   1.000
_cell.length_c   1.000
_cell.angle_alpha   90.00
_cell.angle_beta   90.00
_cell.angle_gamma   90.00
#
_symmetry.space_group_name_H-M   'P 1'
#
loop_
_entity.id
_entity.type
_entity.pdbx_description
1 polymer ?
#
loop_
_entity_poly.entity_id
_entity_poly.type
_entity_poly.pdbx_seq_one_letter_code
_entity_poly.pdbx_strand_id
1 'polypeptide(L)' 'MTTGSFWFQFASPARFYPLAGRMIPWFGGAAVLLSLVGLYIGFFVAPTDWQQGESYRIIFIHVPAAWMAMFVYLVMAFW' A
#
# COMPACT_ATOMS: atom_id res chain seq x y z
N MET A 1 35.91 12.68 -14.83
CA MET A 1 35.08 11.71 -14.09
C MET A 1 33.89 12.47 -13.52
N THR A 2 32.76 12.48 -14.22
CA THR A 2 31.57 13.22 -13.77
C THR A 2 30.90 12.44 -12.65
N THR A 3 31.16 12.81 -11.40
CA THR A 3 30.35 12.41 -10.25
C THR A 3 28.96 13.04 -10.41
N GLY A 4 28.14 12.43 -11.26
CA GLY A 4 26.72 12.74 -11.30
C GLY A 4 26.15 12.48 -9.91
N SER A 5 25.52 13.50 -9.34
CA SER A 5 24.87 13.45 -8.03
C SER A 5 24.08 12.13 -7.88
N PHE A 6 24.46 11.31 -6.88
CA PHE A 6 23.82 10.03 -6.56
C PHE A 6 22.29 10.14 -6.51
N TRP A 7 21.81 11.29 -6.05
CA TRP A 7 20.40 11.64 -5.95
C TRP A 7 19.61 11.55 -7.26
N PHE A 8 20.23 11.76 -8.43
CA PHE A 8 19.56 11.72 -9.73
C PHE A 8 19.85 10.44 -10.53
N GLN A 9 20.48 9.44 -9.93
CA GLN A 9 20.85 8.21 -10.63
C GLN A 9 19.63 7.43 -11.15
N PHE A 10 18.49 7.51 -10.47
CA PHE A 10 17.25 6.82 -10.86
C PHE A 10 16.22 7.75 -11.50
N ALA A 11 16.57 9.00 -11.80
CA ALA A 11 15.65 9.93 -12.46
C ALA A 11 15.33 9.51 -13.91
N SER A 12 16.23 8.77 -14.57
CA SER A 12 16.01 8.26 -15.92
C SER A 12 15.22 6.95 -15.90
N PRO A 13 14.09 6.82 -16.63
CA PRO A 13 13.29 5.59 -16.68
C PRO A 13 14.10 4.33 -17.02
N ALA A 14 15.04 4.43 -17.96
CA ALA A 14 15.88 3.31 -18.38
C ALA A 14 16.73 2.68 -17.25
N ARG A 15 17.10 3.48 -16.23
CA ARG A 15 17.83 2.98 -15.05
C ARG A 15 16.90 2.51 -13.93
N PHE A 16 15.73 3.14 -13.78
CA PHE A 16 14.77 2.81 -12.73
C PHE A 16 13.97 1.53 -13.03
N TYR A 17 13.52 1.32 -14.27
CA TYR A 17 12.65 0.20 -14.64
C TYR A 17 13.20 -1.18 -14.24
N PRO A 18 14.48 -1.52 -14.51
CA PRO A 18 15.05 -2.80 -14.09
C PRO A 18 15.12 -2.96 -12.57
N LEU A 19 15.37 -1.87 -11.83
CA LEU A 19 15.35 -1.88 -10.37
C LEU A 19 13.93 -2.11 -9.84
N ALA A 20 12.97 -1.32 -10.33
CA ALA A 20 11.56 -1.48 -9.97
C ALA A 20 11.08 -2.91 -10.24
N GLY A 21 11.40 -3.47 -11.41
CA GLY A 21 11.06 -4.86 -11.76
C GLY A 21 11.58 -5.89 -10.75
N ARG A 22 12.79 -5.72 -10.22
CA ARG A 22 13.34 -6.60 -9.18
C ARG A 22 12.68 -6.42 -7.83
N MET A 23 12.18 -5.21 -7.53
CA MET A 23 11.54 -4.88 -6.26
C MET A 23 10.06 -5.27 -6.21
N ILE A 24 9.37 -5.35 -7.37
CA ILE A 24 7.96 -5.75 -7.47
C ILE A 24 7.63 -7.02 -6.66
N PRO A 25 8.32 -8.17 -6.81
CA PRO A 25 7.94 -9.38 -6.08
C PRO A 25 8.07 -9.23 -4.55
N TRP A 26 9.05 -8.46 -4.08
CA TRP A 26 9.23 -8.20 -2.65
C TRP A 26 8.12 -7.33 -2.08
N PHE A 27 7.80 -6.22 -2.76
CA PHE A 27 6.71 -5.35 -2.34
C PHE A 27 5.34 -6.01 -2.49
N GLY A 28 5.14 -6.80 -3.55
CA GLY A 28 3.93 -7.60 -3.74
C GLY A 28 3.77 -8.65 -2.64
N GLY A 29 4.84 -9.37 -2.30
CA GLY A 29 4.84 -10.34 -1.20
C GLY A 29 4.55 -9.69 0.15
N ALA A 30 5.19 -8.55 0.44
CA ALA A 30 4.93 -7.79 1.66
C ALA A 30 3.49 -7.27 1.72
N ALA A 31 2.95 -6.76 0.60
CA ALA A 31 1.57 -6.30 0.51
C ALA A 31 0.58 -7.43 0.83
N VAL A 32 0.73 -8.60 0.19
CA VAL A 32 -0.13 -9.77 0.45
C VAL A 32 -0.03 -10.19 1.91
N LEU A 33 1.18 -10.30 2.46
CA LEU A 33 1.38 -10.72 3.85
C LEU A 33 0.70 -9.75 4.82
N LEU A 34 0.93 -8.45 4.68
CA LEU A 34 0.34 -7.44 5.56
C LEU A 34 -1.19 -7.38 5.40
N SER A 35 -1.71 -7.54 4.19
CA SER A 35 -3.16 -7.63 3.97
C SER A 35 -3.77 -8.85 4.68
N LEU A 36 -3.15 -10.03 4.61
CA LEU A 36 -3.65 -11.23 5.29
C LEU A 36 -3.64 -11.05 6.81
N VAL A 37 -2.56 -10.48 7.37
CA VAL A 37 -2.47 -10.16 8.80
C VAL A 37 -3.56 -9.16 9.20
N GLY A 38 -3.75 -8.10 8.42
CA GLY A 38 -4.79 -7.08 8.66
C GLY A 38 -6.20 -7.66 8.61
N LEU A 39 -6.49 -8.52 7.63
CA LEU A 39 -7.78 -9.22 7.52
C LEU A 39 -8.02 -10.13 8.71
N TYR A 40 -7.01 -10.88 9.15
CA TYR A 40 -7.12 -11.73 10.33
C TYR A 40 -7.44 -10.92 11.58
N ILE A 41 -6.72 -9.82 11.80
CA ILE A 41 -6.95 -8.94 12.95
C ILE A 41 -8.35 -8.34 12.88
N GLY A 42 -8.75 -7.79 11.72
CA GLY A 42 -10.04 -7.13 11.55
C GLY A 42 -11.24 -8.07 11.72
N PHE A 43 -11.15 -9.30 11.22
CA PHE A 43 -12.28 -10.23 11.27
C PHE A 43 -12.32 -11.12 12.50
N PHE A 44 -11.19 -11.51 13.09
CA PHE A 44 -11.18 -12.50 14.18
C PHE A 44 -10.77 -11.91 15.52
N VAL A 45 -9.80 -10.99 15.54
CA VAL A 45 -9.24 -10.45 16.79
C VAL A 45 -10.00 -9.23 17.29
N ALA A 46 -10.45 -8.36 16.38
CA ALA A 46 -11.14 -7.13 16.75
C ALA A 46 -12.45 -7.43 17.51
N PRO A 47 -12.74 -6.72 18.61
CA PRO A 47 -13.99 -6.90 19.32
C PRO A 47 -15.17 -6.35 18.50
N THR A 48 -16.36 -6.87 18.76
CA THR A 48 -17.60 -6.29 18.26
C THR A 48 -17.94 -5.01 18.99
N ASP A 49 -18.57 -4.08 18.28
CA ASP A 49 -19.13 -2.89 18.90
C ASP A 49 -20.50 -3.18 19.55
N TRP A 50 -20.86 -2.42 20.58
CA TRP A 50 -22.14 -2.58 21.29
C TRP A 50 -23.36 -2.21 20.45
N GLN A 51 -23.27 -1.20 19.59
CA GLN A 51 -24.40 -0.74 18.77
C GLN A 51 -24.45 -1.45 17.41
N GLN A 52 -23.29 -1.73 16.83
CA GLN A 52 -23.18 -2.26 15.47
C GLN A 52 -22.90 -3.78 15.43
N GLY A 53 -22.60 -4.40 16.57
CA GLY A 53 -22.30 -5.83 16.66
C GLY A 53 -21.13 -6.23 15.77
N GLU A 54 -21.32 -7.33 15.03
CA GLU A 54 -20.32 -7.85 14.06
C GLU A 54 -20.10 -6.93 12.85
N SER A 55 -21.08 -6.11 12.48
CA SER A 55 -20.96 -5.21 11.32
C SER A 55 -19.85 -4.18 11.50
N TYR A 56 -19.50 -3.85 12.75
CA TYR A 56 -18.38 -2.99 13.09
C TYR A 56 -17.07 -3.45 12.44
N ARG A 57 -16.83 -4.77 12.34
CA ARG A 57 -15.57 -5.30 11.83
C ARG A 57 -15.29 -4.94 10.36
N ILE A 58 -16.32 -4.56 9.60
CA ILE A 58 -16.20 -4.15 8.19
C ILE A 58 -15.34 -2.87 8.06
N ILE A 59 -15.33 -1.99 9.07
CA ILE A 59 -14.59 -0.72 9.00
C ILE A 59 -13.09 -0.93 8.84
N PHE A 60 -12.54 -2.03 9.36
CA PHE A 60 -11.12 -2.35 9.29
C PHE A 60 -10.64 -2.65 7.87
N ILE A 61 -11.56 -2.93 6.93
CA ILE A 61 -11.28 -3.03 5.50
C ILE A 61 -11.71 -1.75 4.80
N HIS A 62 -12.92 -1.27 5.09
CA HIS A 62 -13.54 -0.17 4.37
C HIS A 62 -12.77 1.14 4.50
N VAL A 63 -12.43 1.56 5.72
CA VAL A 63 -11.78 2.86 5.98
C VAL A 63 -10.41 2.97 5.31
N PRO A 64 -9.46 2.02 5.50
CA PRO A 64 -8.18 2.10 4.80
C PRO A 64 -8.32 1.98 3.29
N ALA A 65 -9.25 1.16 2.77
CA ALA A 65 -9.50 1.08 1.32
C ALA A 65 -10.02 2.40 0.75
N ALA A 66 -10.97 3.06 1.43
CA ALA A 66 -11.48 4.37 1.03
C ALA A 66 -10.37 5.42 1.03
N TRP A 67 -9.50 5.41 2.05
CA TRP A 67 -8.37 6.34 2.14
C TRP A 67 -7.36 6.12 1.01
N MET A 68 -7.00 4.88 0.72
CA MET A 68 -6.13 4.54 -0.41
C MET A 68 -6.75 4.92 -1.76
N ALA A 69 -8.06 4.70 -1.94
CA ALA A 69 -8.76 5.10 -3.16
C ALA A 69 -8.71 6.62 -3.37
N MET A 70 -8.97 7.41 -2.31
CA MET A 70 -8.87 8.87 -2.37
C MET A 70 -7.42 9.32 -2.67
N PHE A 71 -6.43 8.72 -2.02
CA PHE A 71 -5.03 9.04 -2.28
C PHE A 71 -4.63 8.76 -3.73
N VAL A 72 -4.96 7.57 -4.26
CA VAL A 72 -4.66 7.21 -5.65
C VAL A 72 -5.39 8.15 -6.61
N TYR A 73 -6.63 8.52 -6.33
CA TYR A 73 -7.38 9.49 -7.13
C TYR A 73 -6.67 10.85 -7.20
N LEU A 74 -6.19 11.36 -6.07
CA LEU A 74 -5.43 12.61 -6.03
C LEU A 74 -4.12 12.51 -6.83
N VAL A 75 -3.37 11.41 -6.65
CA VAL A 75 -2.13 11.19 -7.43
C VAL A 75 -2.43 11.19 -8.93
N MET A 76 -3.48 10.49 -9.37
CA MET A 76 -3.91 10.49 -10.77
C MET A 76 -4.36 11.87 -11.28
N ALA A 77 -4.91 12.72 -10.42
CA ALA A 77 -5.37 14.05 -10.80
C ALA A 77 -4.24 15.07 -10.95
N PHE A 78 -3.14 14.91 -10.20
CA PHE A 78 -2.01 15.85 -10.17
C PHE A 78 -0.77 15.39 -10.94
N TRP A 79 -0.78 14.18 -11.52
CA TRP A 79 0.31 13.61 -12.30
C TRP A 79 -0.05 13.53 -13.78
#